data_AF-A0A816HDZ2-F1
#
_entry.id   AF-A0A816HDZ2-F1
#
_cell.length_a   1.000
_cell.length_b   1.000
_cell.length_c   1.000
_cell.angle_alpha   90.00
_cell.angle_beta   90.00
_cell.angle_gamma   90.00
#
_symmetry.space_group_name_H-M   'P 1'
#
loop_
_entity.id
_entity.type
_entity.pdbx_description
1 polymer ?
#
loop_
_entity_poly.entity_id
_entity_poly.type
_entity_poly.pdbx_seq_one_letter_code
_entity_poly.pdbx_strand_id
1 'polypeptide(L)' 'MILHDGYIYTVERTTKMNSIFRCKNRDCKARCDTNLSMGAFLSLPTSHCRAPERDSVP' A
#
# COMPACT_ATOMS: atom_id res chain seq x y z
N MET A 1 0.34 -9.59 0.42
CA MET A 1 -0.29 -8.55 -0.42
C MET A 1 -1.41 -7.96 0.41
N ILE A 2 -1.56 -6.63 0.42
CA ILE A 2 -2.58 -5.93 1.20
C ILE A 2 -3.47 -5.10 0.27
N LEU A 3 -4.75 -4.97 0.61
CA LEU A 3 -5.69 -4.09 -0.06
C LEU A 3 -5.96 -2.90 0.88
N HIS A 4 -5.72 -1.69 0.42
CA HIS A 4 -5.96 -0.47 1.19
C HIS A 4 -6.47 0.62 0.25
N ASP A 5 -7.58 1.26 0.61
CA ASP A 5 -8.22 2.32 -0.19
C ASP A 5 -8.54 1.93 -1.65
N GLY A 6 -8.81 0.64 -1.89
CA GLY A 6 -9.04 0.10 -3.25
C GLY A 6 -7.76 -0.09 -4.08
N TYR A 7 -6.58 0.11 -3.48
CA TYR A 7 -5.30 -0.18 -4.11
C TYR A 7 -4.67 -1.43 -3.50
N ILE A 8 -4.04 -2.21 -4.38
CA ILE A 8 -3.28 -3.39 -3.99
C ILE A 8 -1.82 -2.98 -3.77
N TYR A 9 -1.27 -3.34 -2.62
CA TYR A 9 0.14 -3.18 -2.33
C TYR A 9 0.83 -4.52 -2.06
N THR A 10 2.08 -4.60 -2.50
CA THR A 10 3.00 -5.70 -2.29
C THR A 10 4.12 -5.25 -1.34
N VAL A 11 4.59 -6.16 -0.49
CA VAL A 11 5.72 -5.89 0.41
C VAL A 11 6.94 -5.59 -0.47
N GLU A 12 7.45 -4.36 -0.37
CA GLU A 12 8.72 -3.97 -1.02
C GLU A 12 9.88 -4.28 -0.08
N ARG A 13 9.74 -3.95 1.21
CA ARG A 13 10.79 -4.15 2.20
C ARG A 13 10.18 -4.33 3.59
N THR A 14 10.73 -5.24 4.37
CA THR A 14 10.42 -5.34 5.80
C THR A 14 11.67 -5.01 6.60
N THR A 15 11.51 -4.12 7.59
CA THR A 15 12.52 -3.82 8.59
C THR A 15 12.09 -4.41 9.94
N LYS A 16 12.94 -4.28 10.97
CA LYS A 16 12.59 -4.76 12.33
C LYS A 16 11.39 -4.05 12.96
N MET A 17 11.04 -2.84 12.50
CA MET A 17 9.99 -2.01 13.11
C MET A 17 8.82 -1.73 12.16
N ASN A 18 9.07 -1.73 10.85
CA ASN A 18 8.04 -1.43 9.87
C ASN A 18 8.12 -2.29 8.62
N SER A 19 7.00 -2.46 7.95
CA SER A 19 6.93 -3.02 6.59
C SER A 19 6.55 -1.91 5.62
N ILE A 20 7.36 -1.77 4.58
CA ILE A 20 7.14 -0.86 3.47
C ILE A 20 6.47 -1.66 2.36
N PHE A 21 5.31 -1.18 1.97
CA PHE A 21 4.50 -1.70 0.88
C PHE A 21 4.54 -0.71 -0.28
N ARG A 22 4.65 -1.24 -1.49
CA ARG A 22 4.55 -0.47 -2.72
C ARG A 22 3.32 -0.95 -3.49
N CYS A 23 2.66 -0.02 -4.17
CA CYS A 23 1.56 -0.37 -5.05
C CYS A 23 2.00 -1.44 -6.06
N LYS A 24 1.16 -2.46 -6.29
CA LYS A 24 1.42 -3.56 -7.24
C LYS A 24 1.66 -3.04 -8.66
N ASN A 25 1.07 -1.90 -9.01
CA ASN A 25 1.26 -1.29 -10.32
C ASN A 25 2.69 -0.72 -10.45
N ARG A 26 3.45 -1.21 -11.43
CA ARG A 26 4.89 -0.89 -11.58
C ARG A 26 5.15 0.59 -11.83
N ASP A 27 4.29 1.23 -12.61
CA ASP A 27 4.32 2.68 -12.90
C ASP A 27 3.87 3.54 -11.71
N CYS A 28 3.25 2.94 -10.70
CA CYS A 28 2.83 3.66 -9.51
C CYS A 28 3.98 3.74 -8.49
N LYS A 29 4.30 4.97 -8.08
CA LYS A 29 5.30 5.26 -7.04
C LYS A 29 4.70 5.33 -5.63
N ALA A 30 3.41 5.04 -5.48
CA ALA A 30 2.73 5.05 -4.20
C ALA A 30 3.32 3.99 -3.26
N ARG A 31 3.65 4.44 -2.05
CA ARG A 31 4.19 3.64 -0.96
C ARG A 31 3.38 3.87 0.30
N CYS A 32 3.35 2.83 1.11
CA CYS A 32 2.68 2.76 2.40
C CYS A 32 3.65 2.10 3.38
N ASP A 33 3.70 2.58 4.62
CA ASP A 33 4.43 1.92 5.69
C ASP A 33 3.50 1.55 6.84
N THR A 34 3.71 0.35 7.38
CA THR A 34 2.97 -0.17 8.54
C THR A 34 3.93 -0.44 9.68
N ASN A 35 3.55 -0.09 10.90
CA ASN A 35 4.29 -0.49 12.08
C ASN A 35 3.98 -1.96 12.41
N LEU A 36 5.01 -2.80 12.50
CA LEU A 36 4.81 -4.20 12.88
C LEU A 36 4.34 -4.34 14.34
N SER A 37 4.76 -3.43 15.22
CA SER A 37 4.42 -3.47 16.65
C SER A 37 2.98 -3.02 16.93
N MET A 38 2.40 -2.16 16.11
CA MET A 38 1.00 -1.69 16.27
C MET A 38 0.02 -2.34 15.29
N GLY A 39 0.50 -3.05 14.26
CA GLY A 39 -0.37 -3.57 13.19
C GLY A 39 -1.13 -2.48 12.43
N ALA A 40 -0.71 -1.23 12.54
CA ALA A 40 -1.38 -0.06 11.99
C ALA A 40 -0.55 0.60 10.88
N PHE A 41 -1.24 1.18 9.91
CA PHE A 41 -0.68 2.05 8.87
C PHE A 41 -0.19 3.34 9.52
N LEU A 42 1.11 3.62 9.43
CA LEU A 42 1.70 4.81 10.05
C LEU A 42 1.56 6.04 9.16
N SER A 43 1.64 5.86 7.84
CA SER A 43 1.55 6.95 6.86
C SER A 43 0.43 6.70 5.87
N LEU A 44 -0.29 7.78 5.51
CA LEU A 44 -1.21 7.74 4.37
C LEU A 44 -0.42 7.40 3.10
N PRO A 45 -0.97 6.54 2.23
CA PRO A 45 -0.31 6.20 0.99
C PRO A 45 -0.09 7.46 0.14
N THR A 46 1.10 7.56 -0.45
CA THR A 46 1.46 8.64 -1.37
C THR A 46 0.51 8.65 -2.57
N SER A 47 0.26 9.84 -3.14
CA SER A 47 -0.66 10.02 -4.28
C SER A 47 -0.45 8.97 -5.38
N HIS A 48 -1.51 8.22 -5.68
CA HIS A 48 -1.49 7.21 -6.71
C HIS A 48 -1.56 7.86 -8.10
N CYS A 49 -0.80 7.32 -9.05
CA CYS A 49 -0.78 7.82 -10.43
C CYS A 49 -2.06 7.55 -11.21
N ARG A 50 -2.96 6.69 -10.68
CA ARG A 50 -4.24 6.29 -11.26
C ARG A 50 -5.26 6.13 -10.15
N ALA A 51 -6.54 6.24 -10.47
CA ALA A 51 -7.63 5.90 -9.56
C ALA A 51 -7.53 4.42 -9.13
N PRO A 52 -8.09 4.05 -7.95
CA PRO A 52 -8.09 2.66 -7.54
C PRO A 52 -8.92 1.87 -8.54
N GLU A 53 -8.55 0.62 -8.77
CA GLU A 53 -9.42 -0.32 -9.48
C GLU A 53 -10.54 -0.65 -8.51
N ARG A 54 -11.46 0.31 -8.32
CA ARG A 54 -12.75 0.09 -7.71
C ARG A 54 -13.43 -0.87 -8.68
N ASP A 55 -13.36 -2.15 -8.32
CA ASP A 55 -14.15 -3.20 -8.93
C ASP A 55 -15.56 -2.61 -9.09
N SER A 56 -15.96 -2.39 -10.33
CA SER A 56 -17.35 -2.11 -10.68
C SER A 56 -18.13 -3.32 -10.17
N VAL A 57 -18.66 -3.21 -8.96
CA VAL A 57 -19.61 -4.20 -8.44
C VAL A 57 -20.83 -4.14 -9.37
N PRO A 58 -21.20 -5.23 -10.05
CA PRO A 58 -22.38 -5.28 -10.91
C PRO A 58 -23.68 -5.13 -10.13
#